data_AF-A0AA49FKG8-F1
#
_entry.id   AF-A0AA49FKG8-F1
#
_cell.length_a   1.000
_cell.length_b   1.000
_cell.length_c   1.000
_cell.angle_alpha   90.00
_cell.angle_beta   90.00
_cell.angle_gamma   90.00
#
_symmetry.space_group_name_H-M   'P 1'
#
loop_
_entity.id
_entity.type
_entity.pdbx_description
1 polymer ?
#
loop_
_entity_poly.entity_id
_entity_poly.type
_entity_poly.pdbx_seq_one_letter_code
_entity_poly.pdbx_strand_id
1 'polypeptide(L)'
;MDASQAIRPRRVRILALVLTALSLGVVGVSAFLRLQGAGLGCADWPACYGQLLAAATHSPPPVGRLIHRIVATSALLLAIALAWYVLRPRPLPPLVRPVLALLGLMLFLSVVGIWSADPRRTLVNFINLVGGLGLVSMSWRIVMASTEAGMPGRTSSSPALAAGMILLAATVILGALIGASYAALDGSAGGTALHWLHRIGAVIAVLLLGQAAFKRLDSMASKVLLGLLGLEILLGAITVMGDFPLWAAVGHNVAAAALLASAAQFRRTSA
;
A
#
# COMPACT_ATOMS: atom_id res chain seq x y z
N MET A 1 0.88 27.31 28.07
CA MET A 1 1.25 26.17 27.20
C MET A 1 2.61 26.49 26.59
N ASP A 2 3.61 25.67 26.87
CA ASP A 2 5.00 25.90 26.45
C ASP A 2 5.14 25.76 24.93
N ALA A 3 5.81 26.70 24.25
CA ALA A 3 5.96 26.72 22.79
C ALA A 3 6.62 25.43 22.26
N SER A 4 7.41 24.76 23.10
CA SER A 4 7.99 23.44 22.87
C SER A 4 6.94 22.35 22.59
N GLN A 5 5.75 22.43 23.20
CA GLN A 5 4.68 21.45 23.04
C GLN A 5 3.88 21.62 21.74
N ALA A 6 3.82 22.84 21.18
CA ALA A 6 3.19 23.09 19.89
C ALA A 6 4.06 22.63 18.70
N ILE A 7 5.39 22.65 18.85
CA ILE A 7 6.35 22.28 17.78
C ILE A 7 6.48 20.76 17.62
N ARG A 8 6.35 20.01 18.71
CA ARG A 8 6.51 18.55 18.76
C ARG A 8 5.57 17.77 17.80
N PRO A 9 4.25 18.02 17.73
CA PRO A 9 3.37 17.33 16.78
C PRO A 9 3.67 17.70 15.31
N ARG A 10 4.10 18.93 15.03
CA ARG A 10 4.51 19.33 13.67
C ARG A 10 5.73 18.55 13.19
N ARG A 11 6.73 18.34 14.06
CA ARG A 11 7.90 17.51 13.75
C ARG A 11 7.50 16.05 13.53
N VAL A 12 6.64 15.49 14.39
CA VAL A 12 6.08 14.13 14.19
C VAL A 12 5.42 14.01 12.82
N ARG A 13 4.60 15.00 12.43
CA ARG A 13 3.93 15.01 11.13
C ARG A 13 4.92 14.93 9.97
N ILE A 14 5.99 15.72 10.00
CA ILE A 14 7.01 15.73 8.94
C ILE A 14 7.70 14.35 8.88
N LEU A 15 8.12 13.81 10.03
CA LEU A 15 8.75 12.49 10.08
C LEU A 15 7.80 11.38 9.57
N ALA A 16 6.51 11.46 9.93
CA ALA A 16 5.50 10.51 9.48
C ALA A 16 5.24 10.62 7.96
N LEU A 17 5.23 11.84 7.39
CA LEU A 17 5.13 12.05 5.94
C LEU A 17 6.33 11.46 5.19
N VAL A 18 7.55 11.70 5.68
CA VAL A 18 8.77 11.09 5.14
C VAL A 18 8.69 9.56 5.25
N LEU A 19 8.22 9.03 6.37
CA LEU A 19 8.05 7.59 6.58
C LEU A 19 7.00 6.98 5.64
N THR A 20 5.90 7.69 5.35
CA THR A 20 4.92 7.25 4.34
C THR A 20 5.54 7.24 2.94
N ALA A 21 6.32 8.27 2.58
CA ALA A 21 7.02 8.31 1.29
C ALA A 21 8.02 7.15 1.16
N LEU A 22 8.81 6.88 2.20
CA LEU A 22 9.71 5.72 2.24
C LEU A 22 8.93 4.41 2.16
N SER A 23 7.79 4.28 2.84
CA SER A 23 6.94 3.08 2.78
C SER A 23 6.38 2.82 1.38
N LEU A 24 5.97 3.88 0.65
CA LEU A 24 5.60 3.78 -0.76
C LEU A 24 6.79 3.33 -1.62
N GLY A 25 7.99 3.84 -1.33
CA GLY A 25 9.23 3.38 -1.95
C GLY A 25 9.51 1.89 -1.68
N VAL A 26 9.34 1.43 -0.43
CA VAL A 26 9.47 0.00 -0.07
C VAL A 26 8.48 -0.85 -0.88
N VAL A 27 7.21 -0.43 -0.95
CA VAL A 27 6.18 -1.13 -1.73
C VAL A 27 6.54 -1.17 -3.22
N GLY A 28 6.95 -0.05 -3.80
CA GLY A 28 7.29 0.03 -5.23
C GLY A 28 8.50 -0.83 -5.60
N VAL A 29 9.59 -0.72 -4.84
CA VAL A 29 10.80 -1.53 -5.10
C VAL A 29 10.53 -3.02 -4.80
N SER A 30 9.74 -3.34 -3.77
CA SER A 30 9.33 -4.73 -3.47
C SER A 30 8.49 -5.32 -4.61
N ALA A 31 7.51 -4.56 -5.13
CA ALA A 31 6.71 -4.98 -6.27
C ALA A 31 7.58 -5.20 -7.52
N PHE A 32 8.51 -4.29 -7.80
CA PHE A 32 9.47 -4.43 -8.90
C PHE A 32 10.29 -5.73 -8.77
N LEU A 33 10.90 -5.99 -7.61
CA LEU A 33 11.72 -7.17 -7.38
C LEU A 33 10.93 -8.47 -7.54
N ARG A 34 9.69 -8.51 -7.03
CA ARG A 34 8.81 -9.68 -7.15
C ARG A 34 8.40 -9.92 -8.61
N LEU A 35 7.89 -8.88 -9.28
CA LEU A 35 7.39 -8.98 -10.65
C LEU A 35 8.51 -9.31 -11.65
N GLN A 36 9.70 -8.73 -11.47
CA GLN A 36 10.89 -9.11 -12.23
C GLN A 36 11.34 -10.54 -11.92
N GLY A 37 11.38 -10.94 -10.65
CA GLY A 37 11.71 -12.31 -10.26
C GLY A 37 10.74 -13.34 -10.85
N ALA A 38 9.50 -12.94 -11.14
CA ALA A 38 8.48 -13.75 -11.81
C ALA A 38 8.54 -13.73 -13.35
N GLY A 39 9.43 -12.92 -13.94
CA GLY A 39 9.64 -12.88 -15.39
C GLY A 39 8.83 -11.82 -16.16
N LEU A 40 8.14 -10.90 -15.47
CA LEU A 40 7.31 -9.83 -16.08
C LEU A 40 8.13 -8.72 -16.79
N GLY A 41 9.41 -8.98 -17.07
CA GLY A 41 10.32 -8.08 -17.78
C GLY A 41 11.35 -8.82 -18.64
N CYS A 42 11.12 -10.10 -18.95
CA CYS A 42 11.96 -10.87 -19.87
C CYS A 42 11.70 -10.44 -21.34
N ALA A 43 12.69 -10.64 -22.20
CA ALA A 43 12.56 -10.41 -23.64
C ALA A 43 11.51 -11.31 -24.30
N ASP A 44 11.38 -12.57 -23.83
CA ASP A 44 10.46 -13.57 -24.39
C ASP A 44 9.09 -13.59 -23.67
N TRP A 45 8.57 -12.43 -23.30
CA TRP A 45 7.22 -12.30 -22.74
C TRP A 45 6.15 -12.68 -23.80
N PRO A 46 5.08 -13.43 -23.46
CA PRO A 46 4.67 -13.93 -22.14
C PRO A 46 5.21 -15.32 -21.77
N ALA A 47 5.98 -15.98 -22.66
CA ALA A 47 6.47 -17.34 -22.44
C ALA A 47 7.34 -17.46 -21.18
N CYS A 48 8.07 -16.40 -20.81
CA CYS A 48 8.90 -16.37 -19.58
C CYS A 48 8.08 -16.38 -18.28
N TYR A 49 6.85 -15.87 -18.29
CA TYR A 49 6.04 -15.70 -17.07
C TYR A 49 5.32 -17.00 -16.72
N GLY A 50 5.41 -17.42 -15.46
CA GLY A 50 4.80 -18.68 -15.00
C GLY A 50 5.63 -19.95 -15.30
N GLN A 51 6.57 -19.94 -16.27
CA GLN A 51 7.58 -21.01 -16.42
C GLN A 51 8.52 -21.13 -15.19
N LEU A 52 8.50 -20.14 -14.30
CA LEU A 52 9.16 -20.17 -12.99
C LEU A 52 8.61 -21.23 -12.01
N LEU A 53 7.37 -21.69 -12.21
CA LEU A 53 6.85 -22.86 -11.50
C LEU A 53 7.58 -24.14 -11.93
N ALA A 54 8.20 -24.15 -13.13
CA ALA A 54 8.83 -25.34 -13.71
C ALA A 54 10.35 -25.48 -13.41
N ALA A 55 11.22 -24.46 -13.51
CA ALA A 55 12.66 -24.68 -13.17
C ALA A 55 13.62 -23.47 -13.04
N ALA A 56 13.38 -22.28 -13.61
CA ALA A 56 14.41 -21.24 -13.70
C ALA A 56 14.04 -19.95 -12.93
N THR A 57 14.63 -19.73 -11.76
CA THR A 57 14.49 -18.47 -11.02
C THR A 57 15.28 -17.35 -11.69
N HIS A 58 14.59 -16.31 -12.16
CA HIS A 58 15.25 -15.09 -12.63
C HIS A 58 15.75 -14.32 -11.42
N SER A 59 17.07 -14.24 -11.27
CA SER A 59 17.66 -13.44 -10.20
C SER A 59 17.44 -11.95 -10.52
N PRO A 60 16.70 -11.20 -9.69
CA PRO A 60 16.53 -9.77 -9.94
C PRO A 60 17.90 -9.05 -9.93
N PRO A 61 18.02 -7.89 -10.57
CA PRO A 61 19.28 -7.17 -10.63
C PRO A 61 19.81 -6.86 -9.22
N PRO A 62 21.12 -7.01 -8.95
CA PRO A 62 21.69 -6.79 -7.62
C PRO A 62 21.43 -5.37 -7.12
N VAL A 63 21.40 -4.39 -8.02
CA VAL A 63 21.08 -3.00 -7.74
C VAL A 63 19.68 -2.84 -7.15
N GLY A 64 18.67 -3.55 -7.68
CA GLY A 64 17.31 -3.48 -7.15
C GLY A 64 17.23 -3.99 -5.70
N ARG A 65 17.93 -5.08 -5.38
CA ARG A 65 18.01 -5.60 -4.01
C ARG A 65 18.71 -4.63 -3.06
N LEU A 66 19.76 -3.97 -3.53
CA LEU A 66 20.46 -2.95 -2.74
C LEU A 66 19.55 -1.74 -2.47
N ILE A 67 18.87 -1.22 -3.49
CA ILE A 67 17.91 -0.11 -3.34
C ILE A 67 16.83 -0.49 -2.32
N HIS A 68 16.24 -1.68 -2.43
CA HIS A 68 15.23 -2.14 -1.47
C HIS A 68 15.77 -2.15 -0.04
N ARG A 69 16.97 -2.70 0.18
CA ARG A 69 17.61 -2.73 1.51
C ARG A 69 17.82 -1.33 2.06
N ILE A 70 18.38 -0.41 1.27
CA ILE A 70 18.64 0.97 1.71
C ILE A 70 17.32 1.65 2.09
N VAL A 71 16.29 1.56 1.25
CA VAL A 71 14.99 2.21 1.51
C VAL A 71 14.29 1.58 2.72
N ALA A 72 14.28 0.25 2.84
CA ALA A 72 13.65 -0.46 3.96
C ALA A 72 14.36 -0.21 5.29
N THR A 73 15.70 -0.26 5.32
CA THR A 73 16.49 0.04 6.51
C THR A 73 16.30 1.50 6.93
N SER A 74 16.30 2.44 5.98
CA SER A 74 16.04 3.85 6.28
C SER A 74 14.64 4.07 6.88
N ALA A 75 13.61 3.40 6.33
CA ALA A 75 12.26 3.44 6.88
C ALA A 75 12.19 2.88 8.30
N LEU A 76 12.84 1.74 8.57
CA LEU A 76 12.86 1.11 9.89
C LEU A 76 13.58 2.00 10.93
N LEU A 77 14.75 2.55 10.59
CA LEU A 77 15.48 3.45 11.48
C LEU A 77 14.67 4.72 11.79
N LEU A 78 14.00 5.29 10.78
CA LEU A 78 13.10 6.43 10.98
C LEU A 78 11.89 6.07 11.85
N ALA A 79 11.32 4.87 11.70
CA ALA A 79 10.23 4.40 12.55
C ALA A 79 10.67 4.22 14.02
N ILE A 80 11.88 3.70 14.25
CA ILE A 80 12.48 3.59 15.59
C ILE A 80 12.69 4.98 16.20
N ALA A 81 13.28 5.91 15.43
CA ALA A 81 13.48 7.29 15.88
C ALA A 81 12.16 8.00 16.19
N LEU A 82 11.13 7.77 15.36
CA LEU A 82 9.79 8.29 15.57
C LEU A 82 9.13 7.69 16.83
N ALA A 83 9.25 6.38 17.04
CA ALA A 83 8.78 5.71 18.25
C ALA A 83 9.45 6.27 19.51
N TRP A 84 10.77 6.42 19.47
CA TRP A 84 11.52 7.06 20.55
C TRP A 84 11.01 8.47 20.83
N TYR A 85 10.84 9.29 19.78
CA TYR A 85 10.39 10.68 19.90
C TYR A 85 8.95 10.81 20.40
N VAL A 86 8.07 9.86 20.06
CA VAL A 86 6.67 9.83 20.51
C VAL A 86 6.54 9.34 21.96
N LEU A 87 7.40 8.42 22.38
CA LEU A 87 7.39 7.84 23.73
C LEU A 87 8.13 8.68 24.78
N ARG A 88 9.18 9.41 24.39
CA ARG A 88 10.08 10.15 25.29
C ARG A 88 10.11 11.65 25.00
N PRO A 89 10.21 12.54 26.02
CA PRO A 89 10.25 12.25 27.46
C PRO A 89 8.86 12.02 28.07
N ARG A 90 7.82 12.59 27.48
CA ARG A 90 6.41 12.30 27.80
C ARG A 90 5.72 11.68 26.58
N PRO A 91 4.98 10.58 26.75
CA PRO A 91 4.29 9.93 25.66
C PRO A 91 3.21 10.85 25.07
N LEU A 92 2.98 10.74 23.76
CA LEU A 92 1.84 11.37 23.08
C LEU A 92 0.75 10.31 22.85
N PRO A 93 -0.24 10.16 23.75
CA PRO A 93 -1.15 9.01 23.76
C PRO A 93 -1.83 8.65 22.43
N PRO A 94 -2.35 9.59 21.61
CA PRO A 94 -3.01 9.24 20.35
C PRO A 94 -2.04 8.64 19.31
N LEU A 95 -0.74 8.86 19.47
CA LEU A 95 0.30 8.43 18.53
C LEU A 95 1.01 7.13 18.97
N VAL A 96 0.97 6.77 20.26
CA VAL A 96 1.71 5.61 20.79
C VAL A 96 1.30 4.31 20.10
N ARG A 97 -0.01 4.00 20.07
CA ARG A 97 -0.52 2.75 19.48
C ARG A 97 -0.17 2.61 17.99
N PRO A 98 -0.47 3.58 17.10
CA PRO A 98 -0.17 3.41 15.68
C PRO A 98 1.34 3.33 15.39
N VAL A 99 2.18 4.06 16.14
CA VAL A 99 3.64 4.00 15.98
C VAL A 99 4.20 2.65 16.40
N LEU A 100 3.77 2.10 17.54
CA LEU A 100 4.20 0.76 17.97
C LEU A 100 3.70 -0.34 17.04
N ALA A 101 2.46 -0.23 16.56
CA ALA A 101 1.90 -1.17 15.59
C ALA A 101 2.68 -1.15 14.26
N LEU A 102 3.04 0.04 13.75
CA LEU A 102 3.87 0.19 12.55
C LEU A 102 5.26 -0.44 12.75
N LEU A 103 5.92 -0.16 13.87
CA LEU A 103 7.23 -0.72 14.18
C LEU A 103 7.18 -2.25 14.29
N GLY A 104 6.18 -2.78 15.01
CA GLY A 104 5.96 -4.23 15.10
C GLY A 104 5.74 -4.88 13.75
N LEU A 105 4.94 -4.26 12.88
CA LEU A 105 4.73 -4.72 11.51
C LEU A 105 6.02 -4.69 10.69
N MET A 106 6.83 -3.63 10.77
CA MET A 106 8.12 -3.56 10.06
C MET A 106 9.10 -4.65 10.51
N LEU A 107 9.18 -4.91 11.81
CA LEU A 107 10.03 -5.98 12.35
C LEU A 107 9.54 -7.37 11.90
N PHE A 108 8.22 -7.60 11.95
CA PHE A 108 7.62 -8.82 11.45
C PHE A 108 7.91 -9.03 9.95
N LEU A 109 7.72 -8.00 9.12
CA LEU A 109 8.01 -8.08 7.68
C LEU A 109 9.50 -8.24 7.38
N SER A 110 10.40 -7.73 8.24
CA SER A 110 11.83 -7.98 8.11
C SER A 110 12.17 -9.46 8.28
N VAL A 111 11.44 -10.17 9.14
CA VAL A 111 11.57 -11.63 9.31
C VAL A 111 10.96 -12.37 8.12
N VAL A 112 9.71 -12.04 7.74
CA VAL A 112 9.04 -12.64 6.56
C VAL A 112 9.88 -12.45 5.28
N GLY A 113 10.57 -11.32 5.17
CA GLY A 113 11.45 -10.97 4.06
C GLY A 113 12.55 -12.00 3.76
N ILE A 114 13.00 -12.79 4.74
CA ILE A 114 14.02 -13.84 4.57
C ILE A 114 13.58 -14.87 3.51
N TRP A 115 12.28 -15.18 3.45
CA TRP A 115 11.72 -16.16 2.52
C TRP A 115 11.05 -15.53 1.30
N SER A 116 10.95 -14.19 1.24
CA SER A 116 10.24 -13.46 0.18
C SER A 116 10.92 -13.50 -1.19
N ALA A 117 12.15 -14.01 -1.25
CA ALA A 117 12.88 -14.20 -2.50
C ALA A 117 12.35 -15.38 -3.32
N ASP A 118 11.63 -16.32 -2.70
CA ASP A 118 11.08 -17.48 -3.38
C ASP A 118 9.65 -17.18 -3.91
N PRO A 119 9.47 -17.07 -5.23
CA PRO A 119 8.16 -16.79 -5.82
C PRO A 119 7.15 -17.92 -5.55
N ARG A 120 7.60 -19.16 -5.30
CA ARG A 120 6.70 -20.31 -5.06
C ARG A 120 6.00 -20.22 -3.71
N ARG A 121 6.49 -19.40 -2.78
CA ARG A 121 5.90 -19.20 -1.46
C ARG A 121 4.78 -18.17 -1.50
N THR A 122 3.67 -18.52 -2.13
CA THR A 122 2.48 -17.68 -2.29
C THR A 122 2.05 -17.01 -0.99
N LEU A 123 2.00 -17.76 0.12
CA LEU A 123 1.60 -17.21 1.42
C LEU A 123 2.58 -16.14 1.94
N VAL A 124 3.89 -16.38 1.82
CA VAL A 124 4.92 -15.40 2.22
C VAL A 124 4.80 -14.14 1.38
N ASN A 125 4.64 -14.28 0.07
CA ASN A 125 4.52 -13.16 -0.86
C ASN A 125 3.21 -12.37 -0.62
N PHE A 126 2.12 -13.06 -0.32
CA PHE A 126 0.84 -12.46 0.04
C PHE A 126 0.93 -11.67 1.34
N ILE A 127 1.50 -12.26 2.40
CA ILE A 127 1.73 -11.57 3.68
C ILE A 127 2.61 -10.33 3.48
N ASN A 128 3.67 -10.44 2.66
CA ASN A 128 4.55 -9.31 2.37
C ASN A 128 3.83 -8.17 1.63
N LEU A 129 2.96 -8.50 0.68
CA LEU A 129 2.11 -7.55 -0.03
C LEU A 129 1.14 -6.82 0.90
N VAL A 130 0.32 -7.58 1.63
CA VAL A 130 -0.66 -7.03 2.58
C VAL A 130 0.04 -6.23 3.67
N GLY A 131 1.20 -6.72 4.14
CA GLY A 131 2.07 -6.01 5.06
C GLY A 131 2.55 -4.67 4.52
N GLY A 132 3.00 -4.62 3.27
CA GLY A 132 3.41 -3.37 2.59
C GLY A 132 2.28 -2.34 2.51
N LEU A 133 1.06 -2.78 2.16
CA LEU A 133 -0.15 -1.93 2.23
C LEU A 133 -0.41 -1.42 3.65
N GLY A 134 -0.16 -2.28 4.64
CA GLY A 134 -0.20 -1.95 6.06
C GLY A 134 0.81 -0.88 6.47
N LEU A 135 2.05 -0.91 5.95
CA LEU A 135 3.07 0.11 6.23
C LEU A 135 2.61 1.50 5.80
N VAL A 136 2.08 1.63 4.58
CA VAL A 136 1.57 2.90 4.04
C VAL A 136 0.34 3.35 4.83
N SER A 137 -0.61 2.46 5.08
CA SER A 137 -1.84 2.77 5.81
C SER A 137 -1.58 3.21 7.26
N MET A 138 -0.69 2.51 7.97
CA MET A 138 -0.36 2.84 9.36
C MET A 138 0.50 4.08 9.49
N SER A 139 1.49 4.30 8.61
CA SER A 139 2.27 5.54 8.60
C SER A 139 1.38 6.76 8.31
N TRP A 140 0.43 6.64 7.38
CA TRP A 140 -0.54 7.70 7.11
C TRP A 140 -1.49 7.96 8.29
N ARG A 141 -1.89 6.91 9.04
CA ARG A 141 -2.65 7.10 10.29
C ARG A 141 -1.90 7.91 11.33
N ILE A 142 -0.57 7.83 11.38
CA ILE A 142 0.26 8.67 12.26
C ILE A 142 0.22 10.12 11.77
N VAL A 143 0.28 10.37 10.45
CA VAL A 143 0.11 11.71 9.88
C VAL A 143 -1.23 12.31 10.34
N MET A 144 -2.33 11.58 10.17
CA MET A 144 -3.67 12.02 10.60
C MET A 144 -3.76 12.30 12.10
N ALA A 145 -3.24 11.39 12.93
CA ALA A 145 -3.26 11.54 14.38
C ALA A 145 -2.37 12.71 14.85
N SER A 146 -1.32 13.07 14.10
CA SER A 146 -0.43 14.18 14.43
C SER A 146 -1.04 15.56 14.13
N THR A 147 -1.97 15.62 13.16
CA THR A 147 -2.77 16.82 12.87
C THR A 147 -3.91 17.02 13.87
N GLU A 148 -4.46 15.94 14.42
CA GLU A 148 -5.65 15.95 15.27
C GLU A 148 -5.36 15.86 16.77
N ALA A 149 -4.13 16.13 17.22
CA ALA A 149 -3.69 15.99 18.62
C ALA A 149 -4.43 16.90 19.65
N GLY A 150 -5.66 17.34 19.38
CA GLY A 150 -6.50 18.12 20.28
C GLY A 150 -8.02 18.12 20.01
N MET A 151 -8.59 17.32 19.07
CA MET A 151 -10.06 17.32 18.87
C MET A 151 -10.64 15.91 18.58
N PRO A 152 -11.62 15.43 19.38
CA PRO A 152 -12.36 14.20 19.07
C PRO A 152 -13.34 14.45 17.93
N GLY A 153 -12.97 14.10 16.70
CA GLY A 153 -13.90 14.08 15.56
C GLY A 153 -14.86 12.89 15.67
N ARG A 154 -16.17 13.15 15.75
CA ARG A 154 -17.20 12.11 15.58
C ARG A 154 -17.23 11.70 14.12
N THR A 155 -16.94 10.43 13.81
CA THR A 155 -17.03 9.94 12.43
C THR A 155 -18.45 9.48 12.10
N SER A 156 -19.29 10.33 11.51
CA SER A 156 -20.56 9.91 10.90
C SER A 156 -20.31 9.52 9.44
N SER A 157 -20.21 8.23 9.16
CA SER A 157 -20.05 7.72 7.79
C SER A 157 -21.38 7.18 7.26
N SER A 158 -21.77 7.58 6.06
CA SER A 158 -22.89 6.94 5.36
C SER A 158 -22.59 5.44 5.14
N PRO A 159 -23.62 4.57 5.16
CA PRO A 159 -23.42 3.13 4.93
C PRO A 159 -22.79 2.84 3.56
N ALA A 160 -23.08 3.65 2.54
CA ALA A 160 -22.48 3.55 1.21
C ALA A 160 -20.97 3.82 1.23
N LEU A 161 -20.50 4.81 2.01
CA LEU A 161 -19.07 5.10 2.17
C LEU A 161 -18.37 3.95 2.92
N ALA A 162 -18.99 3.42 3.96
CA ALA A 162 -18.46 2.27 4.69
C ALA A 162 -18.35 1.02 3.80
N ALA A 163 -19.40 0.74 3.01
CA ALA A 163 -19.41 -0.35 2.04
C ALA A 163 -18.31 -0.16 0.97
N GLY A 164 -18.16 1.05 0.42
CA GLY A 164 -17.10 1.37 -0.54
C GLY A 164 -15.69 1.15 0.03
N MET A 165 -15.45 1.52 1.29
CA MET A 165 -14.17 1.30 1.98
C MET A 165 -13.86 -0.19 2.20
N ILE A 166 -14.86 -0.97 2.63
CA ILE A 166 -14.73 -2.41 2.84
C ILE A 166 -14.46 -3.09 1.51
N LEU A 167 -15.21 -2.72 0.47
CA LEU A 167 -15.06 -3.31 -0.85
C LEU A 167 -13.71 -2.96 -1.47
N LEU A 168 -13.26 -1.71 -1.37
CA LEU A 168 -11.92 -1.30 -1.78
C LEU A 168 -10.85 -2.17 -1.09
N ALA A 169 -10.92 -2.31 0.24
CA ALA A 169 -9.96 -3.12 0.99
C ALA A 169 -9.99 -4.59 0.54
N ALA A 170 -11.17 -5.17 0.36
CA ALA A 170 -11.32 -6.54 -0.14
C ALA A 170 -10.76 -6.71 -1.55
N THR A 171 -11.03 -5.76 -2.46
CA THR A 171 -10.52 -5.78 -3.84
C THR A 171 -9.00 -5.65 -3.90
N VAL A 172 -8.42 -4.77 -3.08
CA VAL A 172 -6.96 -4.62 -3.00
C VAL A 172 -6.30 -5.88 -2.41
N ILE A 173 -6.90 -6.49 -1.38
CA ILE A 173 -6.42 -7.77 -0.83
C ILE A 173 -6.53 -8.89 -1.86
N LEU A 174 -7.64 -8.95 -2.61
CA LEU A 174 -7.81 -9.91 -3.70
C LEU A 174 -6.76 -9.68 -4.80
N GLY A 175 -6.46 -8.42 -5.14
CA GLY A 175 -5.38 -8.08 -6.07
C GLY A 175 -4.01 -8.52 -5.55
N ALA A 176 -3.73 -8.35 -4.25
CA ALA A 176 -2.54 -8.87 -3.61
C ALA A 176 -2.46 -10.41 -3.69
N LEU A 177 -3.59 -11.11 -3.56
CA LEU A 177 -3.63 -12.57 -3.72
C LEU A 177 -3.31 -12.97 -5.16
N ILE A 178 -3.94 -12.34 -6.16
CA ILE A 178 -3.66 -12.59 -7.59
C ILE A 178 -2.17 -12.36 -7.90
N GLY A 179 -1.60 -11.27 -7.39
CA GLY A 179 -0.20 -10.93 -7.58
C GLY A 179 0.78 -11.85 -6.83
N ALA A 180 0.38 -12.45 -5.71
CA ALA A 180 1.20 -13.38 -4.93
C ALA A 180 1.18 -14.80 -5.47
N SER A 181 0.03 -15.23 -6.03
CA SER A 181 -0.14 -16.56 -6.64
C SER A 181 0.27 -16.61 -8.10
N TYR A 182 0.56 -15.46 -8.70
CA TYR A 182 0.77 -15.29 -10.14
C TYR A 182 -0.41 -15.78 -10.99
N ALA A 183 -1.62 -15.79 -10.42
CA ALA A 183 -2.86 -16.14 -11.12
C ALA A 183 -3.21 -15.17 -12.26
N ALA A 184 -2.38 -14.14 -12.50
CA ALA A 184 -2.52 -13.18 -13.59
C ALA A 184 -2.72 -13.83 -14.97
N LEU A 185 -1.99 -14.92 -15.25
CA LEU A 185 -2.03 -15.66 -16.52
C LEU A 185 -2.54 -17.10 -16.33
N ASP A 186 -3.11 -17.42 -15.17
CA ASP A 186 -3.71 -18.73 -14.95
C ASP A 186 -5.03 -18.80 -15.75
N GLY A 187 -4.96 -19.45 -16.91
CA GLY A 187 -6.10 -19.70 -17.79
C GLY A 187 -7.10 -20.71 -17.21
N SER A 188 -6.86 -21.23 -16.00
CA SER A 188 -7.85 -22.02 -15.27
C SER A 188 -9.12 -21.22 -15.01
N ALA A 189 -10.23 -21.94 -14.79
CA ALA A 189 -11.48 -21.33 -14.36
C ALA A 189 -11.32 -20.54 -13.05
N GLY A 190 -10.43 -21.00 -12.15
CA GLY A 190 -10.14 -20.34 -10.88
C GLY A 190 -9.40 -19.00 -11.05
N GLY A 191 -8.33 -18.98 -11.85
CA GLY A 191 -7.59 -17.76 -12.17
C GLY A 191 -8.49 -16.71 -12.83
N THR A 192 -9.22 -17.13 -13.86
CA THR A 192 -10.20 -16.28 -14.57
C THR A 192 -11.25 -15.71 -13.63
N ALA A 193 -11.80 -16.53 -12.71
CA ALA A 193 -12.78 -16.07 -11.73
C ALA A 193 -12.21 -15.00 -10.79
N LEU A 194 -10.97 -15.18 -10.29
CA LEU A 194 -10.32 -14.19 -9.42
C LEU A 194 -10.16 -12.83 -10.12
N HIS A 195 -9.79 -12.82 -11.40
CA HIS A 195 -9.69 -11.58 -12.19
C HIS A 195 -11.03 -10.87 -12.35
N TRP A 196 -12.09 -11.61 -12.68
CA TRP A 196 -13.43 -11.04 -12.79
C TRP A 196 -13.92 -10.47 -11.47
N LEU A 197 -13.73 -11.20 -10.37
CA LEU A 197 -14.07 -10.72 -9.03
C LEU A 197 -13.31 -9.44 -8.68
N HIS A 198 -12.01 -9.37 -8.99
CA HIS A 198 -11.22 -8.17 -8.77
C HIS A 198 -11.73 -6.98 -9.59
N ARG A 199 -11.99 -7.17 -10.90
CA ARG A 199 -12.49 -6.11 -11.79
C ARG A 199 -13.86 -5.58 -11.38
N ILE A 200 -14.81 -6.48 -11.10
CA ILE A 200 -16.17 -6.11 -10.67
C ILE A 200 -16.10 -5.38 -9.33
N GLY A 201 -15.33 -5.90 -8.37
CA GLY A 201 -15.12 -5.24 -7.08
C GLY A 201 -14.51 -3.84 -7.23
N ALA A 202 -13.52 -3.68 -8.12
CA ALA A 202 -12.88 -2.40 -8.39
C ALA A 202 -13.89 -1.38 -8.97
N VAL A 203 -14.71 -1.79 -9.94
CA VAL A 203 -15.73 -0.92 -10.54
C VAL A 203 -16.74 -0.46 -9.48
N ILE A 204 -17.25 -1.37 -8.66
CA ILE A 204 -18.22 -1.02 -7.61
C ILE A 204 -17.57 -0.11 -6.56
N ALA A 205 -16.32 -0.39 -6.14
CA ALA A 205 -15.59 0.45 -5.19
C ALA A 205 -15.36 1.87 -5.75
N VAL A 206 -14.97 1.99 -7.02
CA VAL A 206 -14.85 3.26 -7.73
C VAL A 206 -16.17 4.02 -7.75
N LEU A 207 -17.28 3.36 -8.06
CA LEU A 207 -18.59 4.02 -8.10
C LEU A 207 -19.00 4.52 -6.72
N LEU A 208 -18.90 3.69 -5.68
CA LEU A 208 -19.30 4.07 -4.32
C LEU A 208 -18.43 5.19 -3.75
N LEU A 209 -17.10 5.04 -3.83
CA LEU A 209 -16.16 6.03 -3.29
C LEU A 209 -16.10 7.28 -4.17
N GLY A 210 -16.18 7.12 -5.49
CA GLY A 210 -16.22 8.22 -6.45
C GLY A 210 -17.44 9.09 -6.23
N GLN A 211 -18.65 8.51 -6.16
CA GLN A 211 -19.87 9.27 -5.89
C GLN A 211 -19.80 10.01 -4.54
N ALA A 212 -19.26 9.39 -3.50
CA ALA A 212 -19.08 10.03 -2.21
C ALA A 212 -18.09 11.22 -2.28
N ALA A 213 -16.99 11.06 -3.00
CA ALA A 213 -15.97 12.09 -3.19
C ALA A 213 -16.48 13.24 -4.08
N PHE A 214 -17.16 12.93 -5.19
CA PHE A 214 -17.75 13.94 -6.10
C PHE A 214 -18.72 14.89 -5.41
N LYS A 215 -19.40 14.45 -4.35
CA LYS A 215 -20.27 15.32 -3.54
C LYS A 215 -19.51 16.35 -2.69
N ARG A 216 -18.17 16.28 -2.64
CA ARG A 216 -17.29 17.05 -1.74
C ARG A 216 -16.01 17.54 -2.43
N LEU A 217 -16.15 18.06 -3.66
CA LEU A 217 -15.01 18.56 -4.45
C LEU A 217 -14.33 19.82 -3.87
N ASP A 218 -14.90 20.42 -2.82
CA ASP A 218 -14.27 21.48 -2.04
C ASP A 218 -13.05 20.98 -1.26
N SER A 219 -13.07 19.72 -0.81
CA SER A 219 -12.01 19.12 0.00
C SER A 219 -10.84 18.59 -0.85
N MET A 220 -9.61 18.93 -0.46
CA MET A 220 -8.41 18.35 -1.08
C MET A 220 -8.37 16.82 -0.93
N ALA A 221 -8.89 16.27 0.17
CA ALA A 221 -8.95 14.83 0.38
C ALA A 221 -9.84 14.13 -0.66
N SER A 222 -10.93 14.78 -1.08
CA SER A 222 -11.79 14.28 -2.17
C SER A 222 -11.06 14.28 -3.51
N LYS A 223 -10.40 15.40 -3.85
CA LYS A 223 -9.66 15.53 -5.12
C LYS A 223 -8.54 14.50 -5.22
N VAL A 224 -7.78 14.29 -4.15
CA VAL A 224 -6.73 13.26 -4.09
C VAL A 224 -7.32 11.86 -4.25
N LEU A 225 -8.44 11.55 -3.56
CA LEU A 225 -9.11 10.26 -3.68
C LEU A 225 -9.59 10.00 -5.11
N LEU A 226 -10.25 10.98 -5.75
CA LEU A 226 -10.70 10.86 -7.14
C LEU A 226 -9.54 10.72 -8.12
N GLY A 227 -8.46 11.48 -7.92
CA GLY A 227 -7.25 11.36 -8.73
C GLY A 227 -6.62 9.97 -8.63
N LEU A 228 -6.54 9.40 -7.42
CA LEU A 228 -6.01 8.05 -7.21
C LEU A 228 -6.94 6.96 -7.75
N LEU A 229 -8.26 7.11 -7.64
CA LEU A 229 -9.22 6.19 -8.28
C LEU A 229 -9.05 6.19 -9.80
N GLY A 230 -8.94 7.37 -10.42
CA GLY A 230 -8.69 7.49 -11.86
C GLY A 230 -7.34 6.92 -12.28
N LEU A 231 -6.29 7.18 -11.50
CA LEU A 231 -4.96 6.64 -11.74
C LEU A 231 -4.94 5.10 -11.65
N GLU A 232 -5.63 4.51 -10.68
CA GLU A 232 -5.74 3.06 -10.52
C GLU A 232 -6.43 2.39 -11.71
N ILE A 233 -7.54 2.98 -12.20
CA ILE A 233 -8.23 2.49 -13.40
C ILE A 233 -7.29 2.57 -14.60
N LEU A 234 -6.60 3.70 -14.78
CA LEU A 234 -5.68 3.90 -15.90
C LEU A 234 -4.52 2.90 -15.86
N LEU A 235 -3.85 2.74 -14.71
CA LEU A 235 -2.75 1.80 -14.55
C LEU A 235 -3.19 0.35 -14.70
N GLY A 236 -4.36 -0.02 -14.19
CA GLY A 236 -4.95 -1.35 -14.39
C GLY A 236 -5.28 -1.61 -15.86
N ALA A 237 -5.85 -0.63 -16.55
CA ALA A 237 -6.16 -0.70 -17.98
C ALA A 237 -4.89 -0.85 -18.83
N ILE A 238 -3.86 -0.03 -18.56
CA ILE A 238 -2.54 -0.14 -19.21
C ILE A 238 -1.90 -1.49 -18.93
N THR A 239 -2.04 -2.01 -17.71
CA THR A 239 -1.50 -3.33 -17.34
C THR A 239 -2.12 -4.44 -18.19
N VAL A 240 -3.43 -4.42 -18.41
CA VAL A 240 -4.12 -5.46 -19.18
C VAL A 240 -3.93 -5.29 -20.70
N MET A 241 -4.03 -4.05 -21.21
CA MET A 241 -3.96 -3.79 -22.66
C MET A 241 -2.54 -3.69 -23.20
N GLY A 242 -1.56 -3.34 -22.36
CA GLY A 242 -0.16 -3.18 -22.74
C GLY A 242 0.70 -4.41 -22.46
N ASP A 243 0.08 -5.59 -22.38
CA ASP A 243 0.76 -6.87 -22.11
C ASP A 243 1.58 -6.87 -20.80
N PHE A 244 0.99 -6.33 -19.73
CA PHE A 244 1.59 -6.24 -18.39
C PHE A 244 2.97 -5.55 -18.38
N PRO A 245 3.08 -4.29 -18.82
CA PRO A 245 4.35 -3.60 -18.74
C PRO A 245 4.72 -3.39 -17.27
N LEU A 246 5.95 -3.78 -16.92
CA LEU A 246 6.44 -3.83 -15.53
C LEU A 246 6.20 -2.53 -14.75
N TRP A 247 6.46 -1.38 -15.37
CA TRP A 247 6.28 -0.08 -14.72
C TRP A 247 4.81 0.21 -14.36
N ALA A 248 3.85 -0.24 -15.18
CA ALA A 248 2.42 -0.03 -14.93
C ALA A 248 1.95 -0.94 -13.80
N ALA A 249 2.37 -2.20 -13.80
CA ALA A 249 2.07 -3.15 -12.73
C ALA A 249 2.67 -2.69 -11.38
N VAL A 250 3.91 -2.20 -11.37
CA VAL A 250 4.53 -1.60 -10.18
C VAL A 250 3.76 -0.35 -9.74
N GLY A 251 3.44 0.54 -10.69
CA GLY A 251 2.65 1.75 -10.43
C GLY A 251 1.31 1.43 -9.77
N HIS A 252 0.58 0.43 -10.28
CA HIS A 252 -0.70 -0.03 -9.76
C HIS A 252 -0.59 -0.53 -8.31
N ASN A 253 0.50 -1.20 -7.94
CA ASN A 253 0.73 -1.62 -6.55
C ASN A 253 0.94 -0.42 -5.62
N VAL A 254 1.71 0.58 -6.07
CA VAL A 254 2.01 1.79 -5.29
C VAL A 254 0.77 2.68 -5.15
N ALA A 255 0.03 2.87 -6.23
CA ALA A 255 -1.18 3.68 -6.25
C ALA A 255 -2.32 3.02 -5.45
N ALA A 256 -2.45 1.68 -5.44
CA ALA A 256 -3.39 0.97 -4.55
C ALA A 256 -3.07 1.21 -3.06
N ALA A 257 -1.78 1.21 -2.69
CA ALA A 257 -1.35 1.51 -1.31
C ALA A 257 -1.68 2.95 -0.90
N ALA A 258 -1.42 3.91 -1.80
CA ALA A 258 -1.77 5.32 -1.60
C ALA A 258 -3.30 5.53 -1.55
N LEU A 259 -4.05 4.80 -2.39
CA LEU A 259 -5.50 4.87 -2.46
C LEU A 259 -6.13 4.45 -1.13
N LEU A 260 -5.71 3.32 -0.53
CA LEU A 260 -6.19 2.89 0.78
C LEU A 260 -5.95 3.94 1.88
N ALA A 261 -4.76 4.54 1.90
CA ALA A 261 -4.43 5.62 2.84
C ALA A 261 -5.30 6.87 2.63
N SER A 262 -5.48 7.28 1.38
CA SER A 262 -6.31 8.45 1.01
C SER A 262 -7.80 8.23 1.29
N ALA A 263 -8.31 7.01 1.11
CA ALA A 263 -9.70 6.68 1.37
C ALA A 263 -9.99 6.71 2.88
N ALA A 264 -9.03 6.27 3.70
CA ALA A 264 -9.11 6.41 5.16
C ALA A 264 -9.09 7.89 5.62
N GLN A 265 -8.30 8.75 4.97
CA GLN A 265 -8.33 10.20 5.18
C GLN A 265 -9.68 10.79 4.82
N PHE A 266 -10.17 10.48 3.62
CA PHE A 266 -11.42 11.01 3.10
C PHE A 266 -12.59 10.66 4.02
N ARG A 267 -12.64 9.43 4.55
CA ARG A 267 -13.67 9.02 5.52
C ARG A 267 -13.67 9.88 6.78
N ARG A 268 -12.51 10.33 7.26
CA ARG A 268 -12.42 11.20 8.44
C ARG A 268 -12.87 12.62 8.16
N THR A 269 -12.48 13.18 7.01
CA THR A 269 -12.90 14.53 6.60
C THR A 269 -14.35 14.58 6.12
N SER A 270 -14.97 13.42 5.96
CA SER A 270 -16.34 13.23 5.46
C SER A 270 -17.39 13.20 6.55
N ALA A 271 -16.98 13.22 7.81
CA ALA A 271 -17.83 13.19 8.97
C ALA A 271 -18.03 14.59 9.54
#